data_AF-A0A1V5U122-F1
#
_entry.id   AF-A0A1V5U122-F1
#
_cell.length_a   1.000
_cell.length_b   1.000
_cell.length_c   1.000
_cell.angle_alpha   90.00
_cell.angle_beta   90.00
_cell.angle_gamma   90.00
#
_symmetry.space_group_name_H-M   'P 1'
#
loop_
_entity.id
_entity.type
_entity.pdbx_description
1 polymer ?
#
loop_
_entity_poly.entity_id
_entity_poly.type
_entity_poly.pdbx_seq_one_letter_code
_entity_poly.pdbx_strand_id
1 'polypeptide(L)'
;MKNSVSNRQMSLILLLVLTAVTIIGLPGIMARSAGYGSWFTLILTSVPFAISALMIVSLNKKFQGEVLFDYSKKLVGKVGSYILGVFFLLYFLYLSAYPRCC
;
A
#
# COMPACT_ATOMS: atom_id res chain seq x y z
N MET A 1 15.50 26.49 0.77
CA MET A 1 14.35 25.98 -0.01
C MET A 1 13.50 25.10 0.90
N LYS A 2 12.26 25.51 1.22
CA LYS A 2 11.36 24.72 2.07
C LYS A 2 10.61 23.73 1.17
N ASN A 3 11.22 22.58 0.89
CA ASN A 3 10.62 21.48 0.12
C ASN A 3 9.56 20.75 0.97
N SER A 4 8.49 21.45 1.35
CA SER A 4 7.36 20.84 2.08
C SER A 4 6.25 20.49 1.10
N VAL A 5 5.94 19.20 0.99
CA VAL A 5 4.78 18.71 0.24
C VAL A 5 3.52 19.13 0.99
N SER A 6 2.63 19.87 0.33
CA SER A 6 1.32 20.23 0.91
C SER A 6 0.43 18.99 1.07
N ASN A 7 -0.47 18.99 2.05
CA ASN A 7 -1.42 17.88 2.26
C ASN A 7 -2.18 17.52 0.97
N ARG A 8 -2.54 18.52 0.15
CA ARG A 8 -3.21 18.30 -1.15
C ARG A 8 -2.29 17.62 -2.17
N GLN A 9 -1.01 17.98 -2.19
CA GLN A 9 -0.02 17.33 -3.05
C GLN A 9 0.21 15.88 -2.62
N MET A 10 0.30 15.63 -1.32
CA MET A 10 0.46 14.28 -0.78
C MET A 10 -0.76 13.39 -1.11
N SER A 11 -1.99 13.91 -0.96
CA SER A 11 -3.19 13.15 -1.33
C SER A 11 -3.24 12.81 -2.82
N LEU A 12 -2.81 13.75 -3.69
CA LEU A 12 -2.76 13.50 -5.13
C LEU A 12 -1.68 12.47 -5.49
N ILE A 13 -0.51 12.53 -4.86
CA ILE A 13 0.56 11.54 -5.05
C ILE A 13 0.08 10.15 -4.63
N LEU A 14 -0.56 10.04 -3.46
CA LEU A 14 -1.13 8.77 -2.99
C LEU A 14 -2.19 8.24 -3.96
N LEU A 15 -3.09 9.10 -4.44
CA LEU A 15 -4.10 8.72 -5.42
C LEU A 15 -3.46 8.18 -6.70
N LEU A 16 -2.46 8.87 -7.25
CA LEU A 16 -1.77 8.48 -8.48
C LEU A 16 -1.04 7.13 -8.31
N VAL A 17 -0.32 6.95 -7.20
CA VAL A 17 0.42 5.70 -6.95
C VAL A 17 -0.52 4.51 -6.78
N LEU A 18 -1.65 4.69 -6.09
CA LEU A 18 -2.63 3.63 -5.88
C LEU A 18 -3.38 3.26 -7.17
N THR A 19 -3.67 4.26 -8.00
CA THR A 19 -4.46 4.06 -9.23
C THR A 19 -3.64 3.58 -10.42
N ALA A 20 -2.33 3.86 -10.45
CA ALA A 20 -1.45 3.53 -11.59
C ALA A 20 -1.49 2.06 -12.00
N VAL A 21 -1.61 1.13 -11.05
CA VAL A 21 -1.64 -0.31 -11.34
C VAL A 21 -3.07 -0.86 -11.36
N THR A 22 -3.96 -0.27 -10.55
CA THR A 22 -5.29 -0.83 -10.29
C THR A 22 -6.34 -0.43 -11.33
N ILE A 23 -6.23 0.74 -11.96
CA ILE A 23 -7.26 1.19 -12.92
C ILE A 23 -7.21 0.39 -14.23
N ILE A 24 -6.02 -0.03 -14.66
CA ILE A 24 -5.85 -0.66 -15.99
C ILE A 24 -5.95 -2.18 -15.90
N GLY A 25 -5.23 -2.82 -14.96
CA GLY A 25 -5.15 -4.28 -14.90
C GLY A 25 -6.34 -4.95 -14.23
N LEU A 26 -6.88 -4.34 -13.18
CA LEU A 26 -7.90 -4.96 -12.33
C LEU A 26 -9.24 -5.18 -13.06
N PRO A 27 -9.79 -4.20 -13.82
CA PRO A 27 -11.07 -4.39 -14.50
C PRO A 27 -11.05 -5.54 -15.51
N GLY A 28 -9.93 -5.77 -16.21
CA GLY A 28 -9.79 -6.89 -17.14
C GLY A 28 -9.83 -8.26 -16.45
N ILE A 29 -9.19 -8.37 -15.28
CA ILE A 29 -9.22 -9.59 -14.46
C ILE A 29 -10.62 -9.81 -13.89
N MET A 30 -11.24 -8.74 -13.39
CA MET A 30 -12.59 -8.75 -12.81
C MET A 30 -13.66 -9.14 -13.84
N ALA A 31 -13.62 -8.55 -15.04
CA ALA A 31 -14.53 -8.88 -16.12
C ALA A 31 -14.45 -10.36 -16.52
N ARG A 32 -13.25 -10.96 -16.48
CA ARG A 32 -13.04 -12.39 -16.80
C ARG A 32 -13.48 -13.32 -15.67
N SER A 33 -13.38 -12.91 -14.41
CA SER A 33 -13.61 -13.79 -13.26
C SER A 33 -15.04 -13.77 -12.72
N ALA A 34 -15.66 -12.59 -12.61
CA ALA A 34 -16.97 -12.44 -11.96
C ALA A 34 -17.98 -11.64 -12.79
N GLY A 35 -17.61 -11.23 -14.02
CA GLY A 35 -18.49 -10.50 -14.93
C GLY A 35 -19.12 -9.27 -14.26
N TYR A 36 -20.44 -9.14 -14.36
CA TYR A 36 -21.19 -8.05 -13.72
C TYR A 36 -21.21 -8.11 -12.18
N GLY A 37 -20.86 -9.23 -11.53
CA GLY A 37 -20.84 -9.35 -10.05
C GLY A 37 -19.59 -8.77 -9.39
N SER A 38 -18.61 -8.33 -10.17
CA SER A 38 -17.26 -7.93 -9.73
C SER A 38 -17.20 -6.66 -8.86
N TRP A 39 -18.10 -5.71 -9.07
CA TRP A 39 -18.27 -4.54 -8.20
C TRP A 39 -18.58 -4.89 -6.74
N PHE A 40 -19.36 -5.94 -6.48
CA PHE A 40 -19.67 -6.35 -5.11
C PHE A 40 -18.44 -6.91 -4.40
N THR A 41 -17.64 -7.72 -5.08
CA THR A 41 -16.36 -8.21 -4.53
C THR A 41 -15.38 -7.06 -4.31
N LEU A 42 -15.35 -6.03 -5.17
CA LEU A 42 -14.54 -4.82 -4.95
C LEU A 42 -14.95 -4.10 -3.67
N ILE A 43 -16.24 -3.86 -3.46
CA ILE A 43 -16.74 -3.22 -2.23
C ILE A 43 -16.39 -4.07 -1.01
N LEU A 44 -16.59 -5.39 -1.08
CA LEU A 44 -16.28 -6.28 0.04
C LEU A 44 -14.78 -6.27 0.38
N THR A 45 -13.90 -6.24 -0.63
CA THR A 45 -12.45 -6.13 -0.41
C THR A 45 -12.05 -4.75 0.12
N SER A 46 -12.79 -3.68 -0.16
CA SER A 46 -12.45 -2.35 0.35
C SER A 46 -12.49 -2.27 1.89
N VAL A 47 -13.31 -3.10 2.55
CA VAL A 47 -13.44 -3.12 4.02
C VAL A 47 -12.14 -3.50 4.73
N PRO A 48 -11.50 -4.66 4.47
CA PRO A 48 -10.22 -4.99 5.08
C PRO A 48 -9.10 -4.01 4.70
N PHE A 49 -9.14 -3.43 3.50
CA PHE A 49 -8.18 -2.38 3.11
C PHE A 49 -8.35 -1.10 3.96
N ALA A 50 -9.59 -0.66 4.20
CA ALA A 50 -9.89 0.49 5.05
C ALA A 50 -9.43 0.24 6.50
N ILE A 51 -9.69 -0.96 7.04
CA ILE A 51 -9.23 -1.35 8.39
C ILE A 51 -7.70 -1.29 8.47
N SER A 52 -7.01 -1.82 7.46
CA SER A 52 -5.55 -1.79 7.38
C SER A 52 -5.00 -0.35 7.32
N ALA A 53 -5.64 0.51 6.52
CA ALA A 53 -5.26 1.93 6.44
C ALA A 53 -5.42 2.65 7.79
N LEU A 54 -6.52 2.40 8.51
CA LEU A 54 -6.73 2.95 9.85
C LEU A 54 -5.67 2.47 10.85
N MET A 55 -5.26 1.21 10.76
CA MET A 55 -4.20 0.65 11.59
C MET A 55 -2.86 1.36 11.32
N ILE A 56 -2.51 1.57 10.05
CA ILE A 56 -1.28 2.28 9.64
C ILE A 56 -1.30 3.72 10.16
N VAL A 57 -2.41 4.45 9.99
CA VAL A 57 -2.54 5.82 10.47
C VAL A 57 -2.40 5.88 12.00
N SER A 58 -3.00 4.93 12.71
CA SER A 58 -2.92 4.85 14.17
C SER A 58 -1.49 4.57 14.65
N LEU A 59 -0.77 3.67 13.98
CA LEU A 59 0.64 3.40 14.26
C LEU A 59 1.51 4.64 13.99
N ASN A 60 1.31 5.31 12.86
CA ASN A 60 2.09 6.49 12.50
C ASN A 60 1.85 7.66 13.47
N LYS A 61 0.61 7.82 13.96
CA LYS A 61 0.29 8.78 15.02
C LYS A 61 0.96 8.44 16.36
N LYS A 62 1.17 7.17 16.66
CA LYS A 62 1.81 6.70 17.91
C LYS A 62 3.35 6.80 17.85
N PHE A 63 3.94 6.54 16.69
CA PHE A 63 5.38 6.57 16.45
C PHE A 63 5.75 7.70 15.47
N GLN A 64 5.42 8.93 15.85
CA GLN A 64 5.69 10.10 15.00
C GLN A 64 7.20 10.29 14.82
N GLY A 65 7.64 10.44 13.58
CA GLY A 65 9.05 10.65 13.23
C GLY A 65 9.90 9.38 13.16
N GLU A 66 9.37 8.23 13.54
CA GLU A 66 10.06 6.94 13.36
C GLU A 66 9.68 6.29 12.03
N VAL A 67 10.66 5.71 11.34
CA VAL A 67 10.40 4.93 10.13
C VAL A 67 9.79 3.58 10.50
N LEU A 68 9.10 2.95 9.53
CA LEU A 68 8.47 1.65 9.71
C LEU A 68 9.42 0.57 10.26
N PHE A 69 10.69 0.62 9.87
CA PHE A 69 11.71 -0.28 10.38
C PHE A 69 12.11 -0.03 11.83
N ASP A 70 11.99 1.19 12.33
CA ASP A 70 12.43 1.53 13.69
C ASP A 70 11.35 1.19 14.71
N TYR A 71 10.09 1.56 14.46
CA TYR A 71 9.02 1.15 15.36
C TYR A 71 8.69 -0.33 15.23
N SER A 72 8.93 -0.99 14.08
CA SER A 72 8.75 -2.45 13.97
C SER A 72 9.75 -3.24 14.80
N LYS A 73 10.99 -2.75 14.98
CA LYS A 73 11.94 -3.34 15.95
C LYS A 73 11.40 -3.29 17.37
N LYS A 74 10.70 -2.20 17.73
CA LYS A 74 10.09 -2.03 19.05
C LYS A 74 8.84 -2.88 19.24
N LEU A 75 8.03 -3.07 18.20
CA LEU A 75 6.79 -3.85 18.26
C LEU A 75 7.00 -5.37 18.20
N VAL A 76 7.81 -5.84 17.25
CA VAL A 76 7.94 -7.27 16.89
C VAL A 76 9.31 -7.83 17.27
N GLY A 77 10.22 -6.98 17.77
CA GLY A 77 11.59 -7.34 18.08
C GLY A 77 12.51 -7.36 16.86
N LYS A 78 13.79 -7.63 17.11
CA LYS A 78 14.87 -7.54 16.10
C LYS A 78 14.71 -8.54 14.96
N VAL A 79 14.33 -9.78 15.29
CA VAL A 79 14.14 -10.86 14.31
C VAL A 79 12.92 -10.57 13.42
N GLY A 80 11.78 -10.21 14.03
CA GLY A 80 10.56 -9.88 13.29
C GLY A 80 10.73 -8.67 12.36
N SER A 81 11.44 -7.64 12.81
CA SER A 81 11.78 -6.49 11.96
C SER A 81 12.64 -6.85 10.76
N TYR A 82 13.60 -7.77 10.92
CA TYR A 82 14.44 -8.23 9.81
C TYR A 82 13.62 -9.00 8.77
N ILE A 83 12.74 -9.90 9.22
CA ILE A 83 11.82 -10.64 8.34
C ILE A 83 10.93 -9.67 7.56
N LEU A 84 10.35 -8.67 8.24
CA LEU A 84 9.58 -7.62 7.59
C LEU A 84 10.41 -6.84 6.56
N GLY A 85 11.67 -6.50 6.89
CA GLY A 85 12.59 -5.84 5.96
C GLY A 85 12.86 -6.63 4.70
N VAL A 86 13.18 -7.92 4.85
CA VAL A 86 13.38 -8.81 3.70
C VAL A 86 12.10 -8.94 2.88
N PHE A 87 10.94 -9.08 3.53
CA PHE A 87 9.65 -9.14 2.84
C PHE A 87 9.37 -7.87 2.01
N PHE A 88 9.55 -6.67 2.59
CA PHE A 88 9.37 -5.42 1.86
C PHE A 88 10.38 -5.28 0.71
N LEU A 89 11.64 -5.68 0.92
CA LEU A 89 12.68 -5.63 -0.11
C LEU A 89 12.30 -6.52 -1.30
N LEU A 90 11.91 -7.76 -1.04
CA LEU A 90 11.44 -8.69 -2.07
C LEU A 90 10.18 -8.17 -2.78
N TYR A 91 9.23 -7.61 -2.03
CA TYR A 91 8.01 -7.02 -2.60
C TYR A 91 8.32 -5.87 -3.56
N PHE A 92 9.18 -4.93 -3.16
CA PHE A 92 9.56 -3.80 -4.02
C PHE A 92 10.41 -4.25 -5.21
N LEU A 93 11.26 -5.26 -5.03
CA LEU A 93 12.04 -5.86 -6.13
C LEU A 93 11.14 -6.58 -7.15
N TYR A 94 10.12 -7.28 -6.68
CA TYR A 94 9.10 -7.85 -7.55
C TYR A 94 8.34 -6.75 -8.30
N LEU A 95 7.93 -5.68 -7.61
CA LEU A 95 7.21 -4.57 -8.23
C LEU A 95 8.05 -3.82 -9.28
N SER A 96 9.36 -3.73 -9.08
CA SER A 96 10.28 -3.10 -10.05
C SER A 96 10.61 -4.01 -11.23
N ALA A 97 10.68 -5.32 -11.01
CA ALA A 97 10.92 -6.32 -12.05
C ALA A 97 9.64 -6.70 -12.83
N TYR A 98 8.45 -6.44 -12.29
CA TYR A 98 7.19 -6.74 -12.96
C TYR A 98 7.14 -5.98 -14.29
N PRO A 99 7.06 -6.69 -15.43
CA PRO A 99 7.06 -6.05 -16.73
C PRO A 99 5.82 -5.18 -16.83
N ARG A 100 6.04 -3.85 -16.82
CA ARG A 100 5.03 -2.89 -17.25
C ARG A 100 4.91 -3.03 -18.76
N CYS A 101 4.19 -4.05 -19.21
CA CYS A 101 3.65 -4.03 -20.56
C CYS A 101 2.75 -2.80 -20.68
N CYS A 102 2.94 -2.07 -21.79
CA CYS A 102 2.33 -0.80 -22.20
C CYS A 102 1.02 -0.40 -21.51
#